data_AF-A0A8S3VKS5-F1
#
_entry.id   AF-A0A8S3VKS5-F1
#
_cell.length_a   1.000
_cell.length_b   1.000
_cell.length_c   1.000
_cell.angle_alpha   90.00
_cell.angle_beta   90.00
_cell.angle_gamma   90.00
#
_symmetry.space_group_name_H-M   'P 1'
#
loop_
_entity.id
_entity.type
_entity.pdbx_description
1 polymer ?
#
loop_
_entity_poly.entity_id
_entity_poly.type
_entity_poly.pdbx_seq_one_letter_code
_entity_poly.pdbx_strand_id
1 'polypeptide(L)'
;MNLLFLGKLVLMKDSMLPKQIFLTRAMEFKYNCVKHQLGFIPDIHRILINYRLSDFDTYLSTGHFPTYIQWKKKVKVAVQETEESLWRFRTQIDKDFKFFSRIHTLSKGLHPAWTFSRKHPLLIEQCRFIVNLCTLTRPYEEPFFLCDKCGRFFGDITIHIVLSCETFQSKRDKFWCDLIDIGPIEFSAYLHSLTDEDFLACILSCHTDFDLNEDERTMFQKACITNIYWMCAT
;
A
#
# COMPACT_ATOMS: atom_id res chain seq x y z
N MET A 1 12.98 11.13 7.04
CA MET A 1 13.51 12.06 8.06
C MET A 1 15.01 12.34 7.86
N ASN A 2 15.84 11.32 7.62
CA ASN A 2 17.31 11.46 7.52
C ASN A 2 17.80 12.36 6.36
N LEU A 3 17.20 12.29 5.16
CA LEU A 3 17.58 13.14 4.02
C LEU A 3 17.31 14.63 4.27
N LEU A 4 16.22 14.98 4.96
CA LEU A 4 15.94 16.38 5.31
C LEU A 4 16.90 16.89 6.38
N PHE A 5 17.31 16.01 7.31
CA PHE A 5 18.32 16.33 8.30
C PHE A 5 19.69 16.61 7.66
N LEU A 6 20.09 15.80 6.66
CA LEU A 6 21.28 16.07 5.85
C LEU A 6 21.26 17.50 5.26
N GLY A 7 20.16 17.88 4.62
CA GLY A 7 20.03 19.21 4.03
C GLY A 7 20.14 20.33 5.05
N LYS A 8 19.60 20.13 6.26
CA LYS A 8 19.80 21.10 7.36
C LYS A 8 21.26 21.19 7.77
N LEU A 9 21.95 20.06 7.98
CA LEU A 9 23.36 20.00 8.38
C LEU A 9 24.27 20.73 7.38
N VAL A 10 24.11 20.44 6.09
CA VAL A 10 24.91 21.03 5.01
C VAL A 10 24.72 22.54 4.93
N LEU A 11 23.51 23.04 5.20
CA LEU A 11 23.16 24.46 5.11
C LEU A 11 23.39 25.24 6.41
N MET A 12 23.91 24.62 7.47
CA MET A 12 24.32 25.35 8.67
C MET A 12 25.49 26.30 8.36
N LYS A 13 25.72 27.29 9.23
CA LYS A 13 26.91 28.15 9.15
C LYS A 13 28.19 27.31 9.34
N ASP A 14 29.25 27.63 8.61
CA ASP A 14 30.52 26.88 8.68
C ASP A 14 31.23 27.00 10.03
N SER A 15 30.90 28.03 10.82
CA SER A 15 31.39 28.19 12.20
C SER A 15 30.75 27.21 13.19
N MET A 16 29.70 26.48 12.79
CA MET A 16 29.01 25.55 13.68
C MET A 16 29.76 24.23 13.79
N LEU A 17 30.16 23.88 15.01
CA LEU A 17 30.87 22.62 15.31
C LEU A 17 30.20 21.36 14.72
N PRO A 18 28.86 21.18 14.78
CA PRO A 18 28.21 20.02 14.17
C PRO A 18 28.45 19.89 12.66
N LYS A 19 28.49 21.02 11.93
CA LYS A 19 28.77 21.03 10.49
C LYS A 19 30.22 20.68 10.22
N GLN A 20 31.15 21.24 10.99
CA GLN A 20 32.57 20.94 10.86
C GLN A 20 32.86 19.45 11.06
N ILE A 21 32.35 18.87 12.17
CA ILE A 21 32.48 17.42 12.44
C ILE A 21 31.88 16.59 11.30
N PHE A 22 30.69 16.97 10.85
CA PHE A 22 30.00 16.28 9.76
C PHE A 22 30.83 16.32 8.46
N LEU A 23 31.34 17.48 8.06
CA LEU A 23 32.14 17.64 6.85
C LEU A 23 33.47 16.89 6.92
N THR A 24 34.17 16.96 8.06
CA THR A 24 35.40 16.19 8.27
C THR A 24 35.15 14.70 8.06
N ARG A 25 34.12 14.15 8.72
CA ARG A 25 33.76 12.73 8.55
C ARG A 25 33.31 12.39 7.14
N ALA A 26 32.57 13.28 6.48
CA ALA A 26 32.13 13.09 5.09
C ALA A 26 33.32 13.06 4.11
N MET A 27 34.31 13.92 4.31
CA MET A 27 35.52 13.94 3.50
C MET A 27 36.39 12.71 3.76
N GLU A 28 36.57 12.31 5.03
CA GLU A 28 37.25 11.06 5.37
C GLU A 28 36.58 9.84 4.71
N PHE A 29 35.24 9.81 4.68
CA PHE A 29 34.48 8.78 3.98
C PHE A 29 34.75 8.81 2.47
N LYS A 30 34.62 9.97 1.83
CA LYS A 30 34.80 10.15 0.38
C LYS A 30 36.18 9.72 -0.11
N TYR A 31 37.23 10.04 0.65
CA TYR A 31 38.60 9.71 0.30
C TYR A 31 39.09 8.38 0.87
N ASN A 32 38.18 7.59 1.48
CA ASN A 32 38.52 6.31 2.12
C ASN A 32 39.67 6.41 3.13
N CYS A 33 39.80 7.55 3.83
CA CYS A 33 40.86 7.80 4.80
C CYS A 33 40.75 6.87 6.02
N VAL A 34 39.54 6.38 6.32
CA VAL A 34 39.25 5.49 7.44
C VAL A 34 38.54 4.24 6.91
N LYS A 35 39.15 3.07 7.13
CA LYS A 35 38.53 1.78 6.80
C LYS A 35 37.33 1.55 7.73
N HIS A 36 36.21 1.11 7.17
CA HIS A 36 35.00 0.70 7.90
C HIS A 36 34.36 1.81 8.76
N GLN A 37 34.17 3.01 8.19
CA GLN A 37 33.31 3.98 8.85
C GLN A 37 31.90 3.41 9.05
N LEU A 38 31.35 3.59 10.25
CA LEU A 38 29.99 3.20 10.61
C LEU A 38 29.17 4.44 11.02
N GLY A 39 27.84 4.30 10.89
CA GLY A 39 26.86 5.29 11.31
C GLY A 39 26.40 6.23 10.19
N PHE A 40 26.07 7.46 10.58
CA PHE A 40 25.27 8.37 9.75
C PHE A 40 25.80 8.62 8.33
N ILE A 41 27.12 8.76 8.12
CA ILE A 41 27.70 9.08 6.80
C ILE A 41 27.53 7.92 5.79
N PRO A 42 28.01 6.69 6.08
CA PRO A 42 27.72 5.54 5.21
C PRO A 42 26.22 5.31 4.99
N ASP A 43 25.41 5.46 6.04
CA ASP A 43 23.96 5.25 5.97
C ASP A 43 23.28 6.27 5.05
N ILE A 44 23.61 7.56 5.20
CA ILE A 44 23.02 8.60 4.36
C ILE A 44 23.49 8.49 2.93
N HIS A 45 24.77 8.14 2.69
CA HIS A 45 25.29 7.93 1.35
C HIS A 45 24.58 6.77 0.63
N ARG A 46 24.34 5.64 1.31
CA ARG A 46 23.55 4.54 0.77
C ARG A 46 22.12 4.97 0.42
N ILE A 47 21.47 5.75 1.30
CA ILE A 47 20.12 6.27 1.04
C ILE A 47 20.11 7.22 -0.17
N LEU A 48 21.12 8.09 -0.28
CA LEU A 48 21.26 9.01 -1.42
C LEU A 48 21.40 8.25 -2.74
N ILE A 49 22.21 7.18 -2.78
CA ILE A 49 22.34 6.30 -3.95
C ILE A 49 20.99 5.65 -4.30
N ASN A 50 20.29 5.11 -3.30
CA ASN A 50 19.01 4.44 -3.52
C ASN A 50 17.97 5.36 -4.18
N TYR A 51 17.95 6.64 -3.78
CA TYR A 51 17.06 7.66 -4.35
C TYR A 51 17.69 8.49 -5.48
N ARG A 52 18.88 8.11 -5.98
CA ARG A 52 19.62 8.79 -7.06
C ARG A 52 19.83 10.29 -6.82
N LEU A 53 20.11 10.67 -5.58
CA LEU A 53 20.34 12.05 -5.14
C LEU A 53 21.85 12.35 -5.06
N SER A 54 22.42 12.91 -6.12
CA SER A 54 23.86 13.20 -6.24
C SER A 54 24.31 14.59 -5.73
N ASP A 55 23.38 15.40 -5.21
CA ASP A 55 23.68 16.77 -4.77
C ASP A 55 24.70 16.80 -3.62
N PHE A 56 24.71 15.77 -2.77
CA PHE A 56 25.68 15.69 -1.69
C PHE A 56 27.10 15.45 -2.21
N ASP A 57 27.30 14.55 -3.17
CA ASP A 57 28.61 14.31 -3.78
C ASP A 57 29.09 15.53 -4.57
N THR A 58 28.16 16.21 -5.24
CA THR A 58 28.40 17.49 -5.92
C THR A 58 28.87 18.53 -4.91
N TYR A 59 28.18 18.69 -3.80
CA TYR A 59 28.54 19.61 -2.73
C TYR A 59 29.92 19.30 -2.13
N LEU A 60 30.25 18.03 -1.88
CA LEU A 60 31.58 17.64 -1.41
C LEU A 60 32.70 17.92 -2.43
N SER A 61 32.36 18.24 -3.68
CA SER A 61 33.33 18.51 -4.75
C SER A 61 33.41 20.01 -5.09
N THR A 62 32.29 20.72 -5.04
CA THR A 62 32.18 22.11 -5.52
C THR A 62 31.83 23.11 -4.41
N GLY A 63 31.44 22.62 -3.23
CA GLY A 63 30.87 23.45 -2.17
C GLY A 63 29.45 23.94 -2.45
N HIS A 64 28.85 23.60 -3.61
CA HIS A 64 27.51 24.04 -3.97
C HIS A 64 26.45 23.01 -3.58
N PHE A 65 25.50 23.41 -2.73
CA PHE A 65 24.35 22.60 -2.35
C PHE A 65 23.05 23.38 -2.62
N PRO A 66 21.95 22.71 -3.02
CA PRO A 66 20.67 23.37 -3.19
C PRO A 66 20.19 24.07 -1.92
N THR A 67 19.38 25.12 -2.08
CA THR A 67 18.69 25.71 -0.92
C THR A 67 17.81 24.68 -0.22
N TYR A 68 17.48 24.90 1.05
CA TYR A 68 16.67 23.94 1.83
C TYR A 68 15.31 23.65 1.17
N ILE A 69 14.69 24.66 0.55
CA ILE A 69 13.41 24.52 -0.16
C ILE A 69 13.59 23.64 -1.41
N GLN A 70 14.62 23.90 -2.22
CA GLN A 70 14.94 23.08 -3.40
C GLN A 70 15.27 21.64 -3.01
N TRP A 71 16.10 21.45 -1.98
CA TRP A 71 16.46 20.13 -1.46
C TRP A 71 15.23 19.36 -0.98
N LYS A 72 14.36 19.97 -0.17
CA LYS A 72 13.13 19.35 0.30
C LYS A 72 12.22 18.93 -0.85
N LYS A 73 12.07 19.78 -1.88
CA LYS A 73 11.30 19.45 -3.09
C LYS A 73 11.93 18.26 -3.84
N LYS A 74 13.24 18.30 -4.05
CA LYS A 74 13.98 17.25 -4.78
C LYS A 74 13.90 15.91 -4.07
N VAL A 75 14.11 15.88 -2.75
CA VAL A 75 13.94 14.67 -1.92
C VAL A 75 12.52 14.11 -2.04
N LYS A 76 11.49 14.96 -1.95
CA LYS A 76 10.09 14.52 -2.06
C LYS A 76 9.82 13.85 -3.41
N VAL A 77 10.25 14.48 -4.50
CA VAL A 77 10.09 13.95 -5.86
C VAL A 77 10.85 12.64 -6.03
N ALA A 78 12.13 12.60 -5.66
CA ALA A 78 12.97 11.42 -5.81
C ALA A 78 12.43 10.20 -5.03
N VAL A 79 11.98 10.42 -3.78
CA VAL A 79 11.34 9.37 -2.98
C VAL A 79 10.06 8.90 -3.68
N GLN A 80 9.18 9.82 -4.06
CA GLN A 80 7.92 9.46 -4.72
C GLN A 80 8.16 8.65 -6.00
N GLU A 81 9.04 9.11 -6.89
CA GLU A 81 9.35 8.41 -8.14
C GLU A 81 9.95 7.03 -7.89
N THR A 82 10.89 6.91 -6.95
CA THR A 82 11.55 5.64 -6.64
C THR A 82 10.56 4.63 -6.06
N GLU A 83 9.74 5.05 -5.09
CA GLU A 83 8.73 4.19 -4.48
C GLU A 83 7.62 3.82 -5.48
N GLU A 84 7.19 4.76 -6.34
CA GLU A 84 6.23 4.46 -7.42
C GLU A 84 6.80 3.44 -8.41
N SER A 85 8.07 3.60 -8.81
CA SER A 85 8.74 2.66 -9.71
C SER A 85 8.90 1.28 -9.06
N LEU A 86 9.33 1.22 -7.80
CA LEU A 86 9.47 -0.04 -7.06
C LEU A 86 8.12 -0.72 -6.90
N TRP A 87 7.08 0.04 -6.56
CA TRP A 87 5.71 -0.47 -6.45
C TRP A 87 5.24 -1.06 -7.78
N ARG A 88 5.35 -0.32 -8.89
CA ARG A 88 4.97 -0.82 -10.23
C ARG A 88 5.75 -2.06 -10.64
N PHE A 89 7.05 -2.09 -10.37
CA PHE A 89 7.89 -3.23 -10.68
C PHE A 89 7.46 -4.48 -9.90
N ARG A 90 7.24 -4.33 -8.59
CA ARG A 90 6.78 -5.43 -7.73
C ARG A 90 5.40 -5.92 -8.14
N THR A 91 4.44 -5.03 -8.35
CA THR A 91 3.07 -5.42 -8.72
C THR A 91 2.95 -6.08 -10.10
N GLN A 92 3.92 -5.87 -10.98
CA GLN A 92 3.97 -6.52 -12.30
C GLN A 92 4.66 -7.89 -12.29
N ILE A 93 5.66 -8.09 -11.44
CA ILE A 93 6.52 -9.28 -11.49
C ILE A 93 6.14 -10.30 -10.42
N ASP A 94 5.72 -9.84 -9.25
CA ASP A 94 5.45 -10.69 -8.11
C ASP A 94 4.01 -11.25 -8.20
N LYS A 95 3.91 -12.57 -8.31
CA LYS A 95 2.64 -13.29 -8.45
C LYS A 95 1.70 -13.06 -7.27
N ASP A 96 2.24 -12.82 -6.08
CA ASP A 96 1.47 -12.54 -4.88
C ASP A 96 0.64 -11.25 -5.03
N PHE A 97 1.05 -10.36 -5.94
CA PHE A 97 0.32 -9.12 -6.24
C PHE A 97 -0.67 -9.26 -7.40
N LYS A 98 -0.83 -10.43 -8.04
CA LYS A 98 -1.71 -10.56 -9.22
C LYS A 98 -3.16 -10.14 -8.93
N PHE A 99 -3.71 -10.58 -7.79
CA PHE A 99 -5.06 -10.18 -7.36
C PHE A 99 -5.12 -8.71 -6.92
N PHE A 100 -4.13 -8.29 -6.13
CA PHE A 100 -3.98 -6.89 -5.72
C PHE A 100 -3.94 -5.94 -6.92
N SER A 101 -3.16 -6.27 -7.95
CA SER A 101 -3.01 -5.50 -9.20
C SER A 101 -4.29 -5.46 -10.02
N ARG A 102 -5.11 -6.52 -10.00
CA ARG A 102 -6.44 -6.54 -10.64
C ARG A 102 -7.37 -5.51 -9.98
N ILE A 103 -7.41 -5.50 -8.64
CA ILE A 103 -8.23 -4.57 -7.84
C ILE A 103 -7.69 -3.14 -7.92
N HIS A 104 -6.36 -2.96 -7.88
CA HIS A 104 -5.69 -1.67 -7.91
C HIS A 104 -5.24 -1.27 -9.32
N THR A 105 -6.04 -1.60 -10.33
CA THR A 105 -5.84 -1.12 -11.71
C THR A 105 -6.27 0.35 -11.88
N LEU A 106 -7.12 0.86 -10.99
CA LEU A 106 -7.74 2.19 -11.11
C LEU A 106 -6.88 3.31 -10.53
N SER A 107 -6.04 3.87 -11.39
CA SER A 107 -5.37 5.16 -11.22
C SER A 107 -4.35 5.24 -10.07
N LYS A 108 -3.49 6.25 -10.09
CA LYS A 108 -2.43 6.50 -9.09
C LYS A 108 -2.96 6.85 -7.68
N GLY A 109 -4.18 6.46 -7.35
CA GLY A 109 -4.91 6.78 -6.13
C GLY A 109 -4.75 5.73 -5.03
N LEU A 110 -5.25 6.08 -3.85
CA LEU A 110 -5.38 5.15 -2.74
C LEU A 110 -6.50 4.14 -3.02
N HIS A 111 -6.38 2.93 -2.47
CA HIS A 111 -7.46 1.93 -2.49
C HIS A 111 -8.81 2.56 -2.08
N PRO A 112 -9.95 2.18 -2.68
CA PRO A 112 -11.24 2.76 -2.32
C PRO A 112 -11.57 2.62 -0.83
N ALA A 113 -11.22 1.50 -0.18
CA ALA A 113 -11.39 1.36 1.27
C ALA A 113 -10.57 2.39 2.08
N TRP A 114 -9.37 2.76 1.61
CA TRP A 114 -8.58 3.83 2.24
C TRP A 114 -9.22 5.20 2.04
N THR A 115 -9.72 5.48 0.84
CA THR A 115 -10.44 6.73 0.56
C THR A 115 -11.70 6.82 1.42
N PHE A 116 -12.43 5.72 1.58
CA PHE A 116 -13.61 5.61 2.43
C PHE A 116 -13.28 5.86 3.91
N SER A 117 -12.18 5.30 4.43
CA SER A 117 -11.76 5.49 5.83
C SER A 117 -11.52 6.96 6.21
N ARG A 118 -11.15 7.81 5.23
CA ARG A 118 -10.97 9.25 5.47
C ARG A 118 -12.29 9.96 5.74
N LYS A 119 -13.37 9.52 5.10
CA LYS A 119 -14.74 10.02 5.34
C LYS A 119 -15.38 9.34 6.55
N HIS A 120 -14.96 8.12 6.88
CA HIS A 120 -15.51 7.31 7.98
C HIS A 120 -14.41 6.80 8.93
N PRO A 121 -13.83 7.67 9.79
CA PRO A 121 -12.69 7.31 10.65
C PRO A 121 -12.98 6.15 11.61
N LEU A 122 -14.24 5.96 12.00
CA LEU A 122 -14.67 4.84 12.88
C LEU A 122 -14.50 3.46 12.24
N LEU A 123 -14.32 3.40 10.91
CA LEU A 123 -14.17 2.16 10.16
C LEU A 123 -12.71 1.91 9.70
N ILE A 124 -11.74 2.64 10.24
CA ILE A 124 -10.34 2.59 9.77
C ILE A 124 -9.71 1.20 9.90
N GLU A 125 -10.02 0.46 10.97
CA GLU A 125 -9.46 -0.87 11.20
C GLU A 125 -10.06 -1.89 10.22
N GLN A 126 -11.36 -1.79 9.93
CA GLN A 126 -12.05 -2.60 8.95
C GLN A 126 -11.52 -2.30 7.54
N CYS A 127 -11.36 -1.02 7.19
CA CYS A 127 -10.76 -0.62 5.92
C CYS A 127 -9.33 -1.16 5.76
N ARG A 128 -8.51 -1.10 6.81
CA ARG A 128 -7.15 -1.65 6.82
C ARG A 128 -7.18 -3.17 6.61
N PHE A 129 -8.12 -3.84 7.27
CA PHE A 129 -8.31 -5.28 7.13
C PHE A 129 -8.64 -5.68 5.69
N ILE A 130 -9.57 -4.98 5.03
CA ILE A 130 -9.91 -5.23 3.61
C ILE A 130 -8.67 -5.10 2.73
N VAL A 131 -7.90 -4.02 2.90
CA VAL A 131 -6.67 -3.79 2.10
C VAL A 131 -5.66 -4.92 2.31
N ASN A 132 -5.50 -5.39 3.54
CA ASN A 132 -4.61 -6.52 3.83
C ASN A 132 -5.13 -7.82 3.21
N LEU A 133 -6.46 -8.05 3.23
CA LEU A 133 -7.07 -9.23 2.64
C LEU A 133 -6.84 -9.30 1.12
N CYS A 134 -6.84 -8.14 0.43
CA CYS A 134 -6.46 -8.06 -0.99
C CYS A 134 -5.03 -8.54 -1.27
N THR A 135 -4.13 -8.49 -0.28
CA THR A 135 -2.73 -8.99 -0.40
C THR A 135 -2.58 -10.45 0.00
N LEU A 136 -3.58 -11.02 0.68
CA LEU A 136 -3.59 -12.44 1.11
C LEU A 136 -4.31 -13.34 0.11
N THR A 137 -5.14 -12.75 -0.75
CA THR A 137 -5.90 -13.47 -1.77
C THR A 137 -4.93 -13.90 -2.88
N ARG A 138 -4.79 -15.21 -3.04
CA ARG A 138 -3.90 -15.85 -4.00
C ARG A 138 -4.73 -16.49 -5.11
N PRO A 139 -4.42 -16.22 -6.38
CA PRO A 139 -5.00 -16.99 -7.46
C PRO A 139 -4.63 -18.46 -7.27
N TYR A 140 -5.58 -19.35 -7.56
CA TYR A 140 -5.53 -20.81 -7.38
C TYR A 140 -4.25 -21.49 -7.93
N GLU A 141 -3.15 -21.37 -7.20
CA GLU A 141 -1.94 -22.17 -7.40
C GLU A 141 -1.90 -23.19 -6.26
N GLU A 142 -1.64 -24.46 -6.59
CA GLU A 142 -1.44 -25.52 -5.60
C GLU A 142 -0.42 -25.06 -4.52
N PRO A 143 -0.61 -25.41 -3.24
CA PRO A 143 -1.44 -26.51 -2.72
C PRO A 143 -2.83 -26.09 -2.22
N PHE A 144 -3.77 -27.04 -2.25
CA PHE A 144 -5.03 -26.92 -1.52
C PHE A 144 -4.80 -27.07 -0.01
N PHE A 145 -5.47 -26.23 0.77
CA PHE A 145 -5.44 -26.25 2.23
C PHE A 145 -6.73 -26.86 2.79
N LEU A 146 -6.62 -27.57 3.91
CA LEU A 146 -7.77 -28.09 4.64
C LEU A 146 -8.31 -27.01 5.58
N CYS A 147 -9.60 -26.68 5.46
CA CYS A 147 -10.26 -25.77 6.38
C CYS A 147 -10.46 -26.43 7.74
N ASP A 148 -9.95 -25.80 8.80
CA ASP A 148 -10.13 -26.23 10.19
C ASP A 148 -11.58 -26.10 10.67
N LYS A 149 -12.39 -25.25 10.02
CA LYS A 149 -13.79 -25.00 10.38
C LYS A 149 -14.77 -25.97 9.72
N CYS A 150 -14.68 -26.13 8.41
CA CYS A 150 -15.65 -26.93 7.64
C CYS A 150 -15.09 -28.26 7.13
N GLY A 151 -13.78 -28.51 7.28
CA GLY A 151 -13.14 -29.75 6.82
C GLY A 151 -13.02 -29.90 5.30
N ARG A 152 -13.26 -28.84 4.51
CA ARG A 152 -13.14 -28.86 3.04
C ARG A 152 -11.78 -28.35 2.57
N PHE A 153 -11.33 -28.88 1.44
CA PHE A 153 -10.15 -28.37 0.75
C PHE A 153 -10.48 -27.09 -0.02
N PHE A 154 -9.58 -26.11 0.01
CA PHE A 154 -9.71 -24.85 -0.70
C PHE A 154 -8.35 -24.37 -1.24
N GLY A 155 -8.37 -23.63 -2.36
CA GLY A 155 -7.15 -23.03 -2.94
C GLY A 155 -6.87 -21.61 -2.43
N ASP A 156 -7.93 -20.87 -2.11
CA ASP A 156 -7.84 -19.50 -1.60
C ASP A 156 -8.70 -19.34 -0.34
N ILE A 157 -8.08 -18.91 0.76
CA ILE A 157 -8.75 -18.78 2.05
C ILE A 157 -9.82 -17.69 2.05
N THR A 158 -9.60 -16.62 1.30
CA THR A 158 -10.52 -15.49 1.20
C THR A 158 -11.78 -15.89 0.46
N ILE A 159 -11.65 -16.47 -0.74
CA ILE A 159 -12.76 -17.03 -1.53
C ILE A 159 -13.50 -18.08 -0.69
N HIS A 160 -12.76 -18.96 -0.01
CA HIS A 160 -13.37 -19.97 0.82
C HIS A 160 -14.26 -19.36 1.91
N ILE A 161 -13.71 -18.49 2.76
CA ILE A 161 -14.47 -17.88 3.87
C ILE A 161 -15.65 -17.05 3.33
N VAL A 162 -15.36 -16.18 2.36
CA VAL A 162 -16.30 -15.14 1.91
C VAL A 162 -17.39 -15.70 0.99
N LEU A 163 -17.14 -16.79 0.24
CA LEU A 163 -18.08 -17.30 -0.78
C LEU A 163 -18.62 -18.71 -0.53
N SER A 164 -17.87 -19.63 0.09
CA SER A 164 -18.22 -21.07 0.04
C SER A 164 -18.15 -21.86 1.35
N CYS A 165 -17.51 -21.36 2.40
CA CYS A 165 -17.29 -22.12 3.64
C CYS A 165 -18.60 -22.32 4.41
N GLU A 166 -19.04 -23.55 4.61
CA GLU A 166 -20.36 -23.85 5.21
C GLU A 166 -20.52 -23.27 6.62
N THR A 167 -19.44 -23.21 7.39
CA THR A 167 -19.44 -22.62 8.73
C THR A 167 -19.88 -21.15 8.73
N PHE A 168 -19.64 -20.42 7.63
CA PHE A 168 -19.95 -19.00 7.50
C PHE A 168 -21.22 -18.75 6.66
N GLN A 169 -22.02 -19.78 6.35
CA GLN A 169 -23.22 -19.65 5.51
C GLN A 169 -24.19 -18.58 6.03
N SER A 170 -24.54 -18.62 7.32
CA SER A 170 -25.47 -17.64 7.91
C SER A 170 -24.95 -16.20 7.83
N LYS A 171 -23.63 -16.01 7.90
CA LYS A 171 -23.01 -14.70 7.74
C LYS A 171 -23.10 -14.21 6.29
N ARG A 172 -22.86 -15.11 5.33
CA ARG A 172 -23.01 -14.81 3.90
C ARG A 172 -24.45 -14.51 3.53
N ASP A 173 -25.41 -15.26 4.03
CA ASP A 173 -26.83 -15.03 3.77
C ASP A 173 -27.25 -13.63 4.25
N LYS A 174 -26.81 -13.25 5.46
CA LYS A 174 -27.01 -11.89 5.97
C LYS A 174 -26.33 -10.84 5.09
N PHE A 175 -25.08 -11.06 4.68
CA PHE A 175 -24.39 -10.14 3.79
C PHE A 175 -25.12 -9.98 2.45
N TRP A 176 -25.65 -11.06 1.89
CA TRP A 176 -26.46 -11.00 0.68
C TRP A 176 -27.76 -10.23 0.87
N CYS A 177 -28.45 -10.39 1.99
CA CYS A 177 -29.60 -9.54 2.33
C CYS A 177 -29.20 -8.07 2.37
N ASP A 178 -28.10 -7.73 3.05
CA ASP A 178 -27.60 -6.36 3.12
C ASP A 178 -27.28 -5.80 1.72
N LEU A 179 -26.78 -6.62 0.79
CA LEU A 179 -26.44 -6.19 -0.58
C LEU A 179 -27.67 -5.96 -1.46
N ILE A 180 -28.68 -6.82 -1.35
CA ILE A 180 -29.90 -6.76 -2.18
C ILE A 180 -30.70 -5.49 -1.89
N ASP A 181 -30.64 -4.98 -0.65
CA ASP A 181 -31.37 -3.79 -0.21
C ASP A 181 -30.71 -2.46 -0.62
N ILE A 182 -29.51 -2.48 -1.20
CA ILE A 182 -28.73 -1.25 -1.46
C ILE A 182 -29.15 -0.54 -2.75
N GLY A 183 -29.46 -1.30 -3.78
CA GLY A 183 -29.65 -0.77 -5.12
C GLY A 183 -30.86 -1.37 -5.82
N PRO A 184 -31.06 -1.05 -7.11
CA PRO A 184 -32.15 -1.60 -7.87
C PRO A 184 -31.97 -3.11 -8.12
N ILE A 185 -33.02 -3.81 -8.52
CA ILE A 185 -32.99 -5.26 -8.74
C ILE A 185 -31.95 -5.67 -9.79
N GLU A 186 -31.67 -4.80 -10.76
CA GLU A 186 -30.65 -4.95 -11.78
C GLU A 186 -29.24 -5.00 -11.19
N PHE A 187 -28.99 -4.29 -10.08
CA PHE A 187 -27.70 -4.36 -9.39
C PHE A 187 -27.50 -5.74 -8.74
N SER A 188 -28.54 -6.29 -8.10
CA SER A 188 -28.48 -7.65 -7.57
C SER A 188 -28.28 -8.69 -8.67
N ALA A 189 -29.01 -8.56 -9.78
CA ALA A 189 -28.83 -9.42 -10.95
C ALA A 189 -27.41 -9.31 -11.53
N TYR A 190 -26.85 -8.09 -11.56
CA TYR A 190 -25.46 -7.87 -11.95
C TYR A 190 -24.50 -8.62 -11.02
N LEU A 191 -24.62 -8.49 -9.70
CA LEU A 191 -23.76 -9.20 -8.75
C LEU A 191 -23.83 -10.72 -8.90
N HIS A 192 -25.02 -11.28 -9.15
CA HIS A 192 -25.22 -12.70 -9.41
C HIS A 192 -24.64 -13.18 -10.74
N SER A 193 -24.43 -12.28 -11.70
CA SER A 193 -23.85 -12.61 -13.00
C SER A 193 -22.32 -12.70 -12.98
N LEU A 194 -21.68 -12.19 -11.92
CA LEU A 194 -20.24 -12.19 -11.77
C LEU A 194 -19.71 -13.59 -11.46
N THR A 195 -18.49 -13.89 -11.93
CA THR A 195 -17.75 -15.06 -11.45
C THR A 195 -17.37 -14.87 -9.98
N ASP A 196 -17.07 -15.96 -9.26
CA ASP A 196 -16.59 -15.86 -7.87
C ASP A 196 -15.40 -14.91 -7.72
N GLU A 197 -14.48 -14.92 -8.69
CA GLU A 197 -13.33 -14.02 -8.68
C GLU A 197 -13.70 -12.55 -8.93
N ASP A 198 -14.61 -12.30 -9.88
CA ASP A 198 -15.08 -10.94 -10.18
C ASP A 198 -15.94 -10.38 -9.05
N PHE A 199 -16.80 -11.20 -8.46
CA PHE A 199 -17.59 -10.84 -7.30
C PHE A 199 -16.69 -10.53 -6.10
N LEU A 200 -15.68 -11.39 -5.84
CA LEU A 200 -14.71 -11.12 -4.79
C LEU A 200 -13.92 -9.83 -5.06
N ALA A 201 -13.49 -9.60 -6.30
CA ALA A 201 -12.81 -8.36 -6.68
C ALA A 201 -13.71 -7.14 -6.48
N CYS A 202 -15.00 -7.23 -6.83
CA CYS A 202 -16.00 -6.17 -6.64
C CYS A 202 -16.15 -5.79 -5.15
N ILE A 203 -16.37 -6.78 -4.28
CA ILE A 203 -16.60 -6.52 -2.84
C ILE A 203 -15.32 -6.12 -2.10
N LEU A 204 -14.14 -6.63 -2.48
CA LEU A 204 -12.86 -6.25 -1.87
C LEU A 204 -12.33 -4.91 -2.37
N SER A 205 -12.52 -4.61 -3.66
CA SER A 205 -12.21 -3.28 -4.21
C SER A 205 -13.17 -2.22 -3.69
N CYS A 206 -14.34 -2.62 -3.17
CA CYS A 206 -15.43 -1.71 -2.84
C CYS A 206 -15.81 -0.83 -4.06
N HIS A 207 -15.75 -1.44 -5.26
CA HIS A 207 -16.00 -0.82 -6.55
C HIS A 207 -16.80 -1.78 -7.43
N THR A 208 -17.67 -1.19 -8.26
CA THR A 208 -18.52 -1.91 -9.20
C THR A 208 -18.61 -1.10 -10.49
N ASP A 209 -18.66 -1.80 -11.63
CA ASP A 209 -18.89 -1.20 -12.95
C ASP A 209 -20.37 -0.86 -13.16
N PHE A 210 -21.25 -1.31 -12.25
CA PHE A 210 -22.64 -0.92 -12.23
C PHE A 210 -22.79 0.55 -11.78
N ASP A 211 -23.66 1.29 -12.47
CA ASP A 211 -23.88 2.71 -12.20
C ASP A 211 -24.79 2.91 -10.97
N LEU A 212 -24.17 2.85 -9.79
CA LEU A 212 -24.80 3.24 -8.52
C LEU A 212 -24.68 4.74 -8.29
N ASN A 213 -25.73 5.33 -7.74
CA ASN A 213 -25.67 6.72 -7.25
C ASN A 213 -24.74 6.83 -6.03
N GLU A 214 -24.43 8.06 -5.59
CA GLU A 214 -23.42 8.27 -4.54
C GLU A 214 -23.81 7.64 -3.19
N ASP A 215 -25.11 7.68 -2.83
CA ASP A 215 -25.61 7.11 -1.58
C ASP A 215 -25.57 5.58 -1.62
N GLU A 216 -26.07 4.97 -2.70
CA GLU A 216 -26.03 3.52 -2.94
C GLU A 216 -24.59 3.01 -2.94
N ARG A 217 -23.69 3.73 -3.60
CA ARG A 217 -22.26 3.40 -3.62
C ARG A 217 -21.66 3.45 -2.21
N THR A 218 -22.00 4.48 -1.43
CA THR A 218 -21.52 4.60 -0.04
C THR A 218 -22.05 3.45 0.83
N MET A 219 -23.32 3.08 0.66
CA MET A 219 -23.93 1.94 1.35
C MET A 219 -23.27 0.61 0.94
N PHE A 220 -23.04 0.39 -0.34
CA PHE A 220 -22.33 -0.77 -0.88
C PHE A 220 -20.93 -0.91 -0.28
N GLN A 221 -20.16 0.17 -0.30
CA GLN A 221 -18.81 0.18 0.28
C GLN A 221 -18.84 -0.15 1.77
N LYS A 222 -19.76 0.46 2.52
CA LYS A 222 -19.92 0.19 3.95
C LYS A 222 -20.28 -1.27 4.20
N ALA A 223 -21.26 -1.81 3.49
CA ALA A 223 -21.72 -3.20 3.64
C ALA A 223 -20.60 -4.19 3.37
N CYS A 224 -19.83 -3.99 2.30
CA CYS A 224 -18.66 -4.82 1.97
C CYS A 224 -17.62 -4.77 3.10
N ILE A 225 -17.22 -3.57 3.52
CA ILE A 225 -16.18 -3.38 4.56
C ILE A 225 -16.59 -4.03 5.88
N THR A 226 -17.84 -3.83 6.34
CA THR A 226 -18.28 -4.34 7.64
C THR A 226 -18.51 -5.84 7.64
N ASN A 227 -19.17 -6.38 6.60
CA ASN A 227 -19.52 -7.80 6.57
C ASN A 227 -18.30 -8.67 6.33
N ILE A 228 -17.40 -8.29 5.42
CA ILE A 228 -16.17 -9.06 5.17
C ILE A 228 -15.27 -9.05 6.41
N TYR A 229 -15.12 -7.91 7.08
CA TYR A 229 -14.40 -7.86 8.35
C TYR A 229 -15.01 -8.82 9.38
N TRP A 230 -16.33 -8.80 9.54
CA TRP A 230 -17.02 -9.65 10.52
C TRP A 230 -16.97 -11.15 10.17
N MET A 231 -16.85 -11.50 8.88
CA MET A 231 -16.65 -12.89 8.45
C MET A 231 -15.24 -13.39 8.73
N CYS A 232 -14.23 -12.59 8.41
CA CYS A 232 -12.84 -13.05 8.38
C CYS A 232 -12.03 -12.72 9.65
N ALA A 233 -12.51 -11.83 10.52
CA ALA A 233 -11.81 -11.47 11.77
C ALA A 233 -12.14 -12.38 12.97
N THR A 234 -13.08 -13.31 12.81
CA THR A 234 -13.55 -14.26 13.85
C THR A 234 -13.07 -15.67 13.60
#